data_AF-A0A521V0M9-F1
#
_entry.id   AF-A0A521V0M9-F1
#
_cell.length_a   1.000
_cell.length_b   1.000
_cell.length_c   1.000
_cell.angle_alpha   90.00
_cell.angle_beta   90.00
_cell.angle_gamma   90.00
#
_symmetry.space_group_name_H-M   'P 1'
#
loop_
_entity.id
_entity.type
_entity.pdbx_description
1 polymer ?
#
loop_
_entity_poly.entity_id
_entity_poly.type
_entity_poly.pdbx_seq_one_letter_code
_entity_poly.pdbx_strand_id
1 'polypeptide(L)'
;MEIDQTAVCEVTDWHHDVVKTACSPGQKVLFLPNSWGNEQLPVVFAAVNCDLRFSVAMTVGGVACIFAPIAGDTNTAGEESNGTKKE
;
A
#
# COMPACT_ATOMS: atom_id res chain seq x y z
N MET A 1 14.61 12.97 -0.61
CA MET A 1 14.30 11.66 -1.22
C MET A 1 13.88 11.92 -2.65
N GLU A 2 14.53 11.26 -3.59
CA GLU A 2 14.21 11.36 -5.02
C GLU A 2 13.20 10.27 -5.37
N ILE A 3 12.17 10.62 -6.14
CA ILE A 3 11.15 9.67 -6.61
C ILE A 3 11.66 9.01 -7.88
N ASP A 4 11.61 7.68 -7.96
CA ASP A 4 11.96 6.95 -9.17
C ASP A 4 10.85 7.13 -10.22
N GLN A 5 11.17 7.93 -11.24
CA GLN A 5 10.28 8.21 -12.36
C GLN A 5 10.44 7.22 -13.53
N THR A 6 11.38 6.29 -13.45
CA THR A 6 11.75 5.37 -14.54
C THR A 6 11.09 3.99 -14.42
N ALA A 7 10.68 3.60 -13.21
CA ALA A 7 10.01 2.34 -12.96
C ALA A 7 8.50 2.49 -12.70
N VAL A 8 7.73 1.49 -13.15
CA VAL A 8 6.32 1.29 -12.82
C VAL A 8 6.15 -0.14 -12.34
N CYS A 9 5.60 -0.31 -11.14
CA CYS A 9 5.24 -1.60 -10.56
C CYS A 9 3.75 -1.85 -10.73
N GLU A 10 3.38 -2.88 -11.48
CA GLU A 10 1.97 -3.24 -11.71
C GLU A 10 1.51 -4.30 -10.71
N VAL A 11 0.34 -4.10 -10.11
CA VAL A 11 -0.27 -5.02 -9.14
C VAL A 11 -1.77 -5.15 -9.37
N THR A 12 -2.31 -6.33 -9.05
CA THR A 12 -3.76 -6.60 -9.13
C THR A 12 -4.42 -6.76 -7.76
N ASP A 13 -3.62 -6.73 -6.69
CA ASP A 13 -4.06 -6.85 -5.30
C ASP A 13 -3.86 -5.50 -4.57
N TRP A 14 -4.74 -5.20 -3.62
CA TRP A 14 -4.72 -3.94 -2.89
C TRP A 14 -4.09 -4.02 -1.51
N HIS A 15 -3.93 -5.23 -0.93
CA HIS A 15 -3.41 -5.38 0.41
C HIS A 15 -1.95 -4.91 0.47
N HIS A 16 -1.66 -4.00 1.42
CA HIS A 16 -0.37 -3.32 1.50
C HIS A 16 0.83 -4.25 1.68
N ASP A 17 0.66 -5.37 2.37
CA ASP A 17 1.67 -6.40 2.57
C ASP A 17 2.01 -7.11 1.25
N VAL A 18 0.99 -7.47 0.45
CA VAL A 18 1.19 -8.06 -0.89
C VAL A 18 1.92 -7.09 -1.80
N VAL A 19 1.47 -5.84 -1.90
CA VAL A 19 2.11 -4.82 -2.76
C VAL A 19 3.55 -4.54 -2.32
N LYS A 20 3.84 -4.53 -1.02
CA LYS A 20 5.20 -4.34 -0.48
C LYS A 20 6.16 -5.48 -0.82
N THR A 21 5.66 -6.70 -1.10
CA THR A 21 6.51 -7.80 -1.59
C THR A 21 6.89 -7.63 -3.07
N ALA A 22 6.07 -6.93 -3.84
CA ALA A 22 6.26 -6.73 -5.29
C ALA A 22 6.93 -5.40 -5.63
N CYS A 23 6.69 -4.36 -4.83
CA CYS A 23 7.06 -2.99 -5.14
C CYS A 23 8.03 -2.39 -4.09
N SER A 24 8.87 -1.45 -4.53
CA SER A 24 9.82 -0.70 -3.71
C SER A 24 9.34 0.73 -3.44
N PRO A 25 9.38 1.23 -2.19
CA PRO A 25 8.96 2.61 -1.88
C PRO A 25 9.67 3.66 -2.73
N GLY A 26 8.94 4.69 -3.16
CA GLY A 26 9.46 5.79 -3.96
C GLY A 26 9.36 5.62 -5.48
N GLN A 27 8.95 4.46 -5.99
CA GLN A 27 8.63 4.26 -7.42
C GLN A 27 7.13 4.48 -7.72
N LYS A 28 6.74 4.48 -8.99
CA LYS A 28 5.31 4.45 -9.35
C LYS A 28 4.71 3.06 -9.12
N VAL A 29 3.52 3.00 -8.54
CA VAL A 29 2.69 1.78 -8.50
C VAL A 29 1.43 1.99 -9.33
N LEU A 30 1.06 0.99 -10.11
CA LEU A 30 -0.15 0.91 -10.92
C LEU A 30 -1.00 -0.27 -10.45
N PHE A 31 -2.19 0.02 -9.95
CA PHE A 31 -3.15 -0.98 -9.52
C PHE A 31 -4.24 -1.19 -10.57
N LEU A 32 -4.37 -2.44 -11.04
CA LEU A 32 -5.36 -2.88 -12.02
C LEU A 32 -6.12 -4.10 -11.47
N PRO A 33 -7.27 -3.91 -10.79
CA PRO A 33 -8.03 -5.02 -10.23
C PRO A 33 -8.59 -5.93 -11.32
N ASN A 34 -8.69 -7.24 -11.02
CA ASN A 34 -9.27 -8.23 -11.93
C ASN A 34 -10.78 -8.02 -12.20
N SER A 35 -11.45 -7.26 -11.33
CA SER A 35 -12.87 -6.92 -11.44
C SER A 35 -13.07 -5.41 -11.37
N TRP A 36 -13.87 -4.89 -12.31
CA TRP A 36 -14.14 -3.46 -12.48
C TRP A 36 -15.44 -3.06 -11.77
N GLY A 37 -15.61 -1.76 -11.51
CA GLY A 37 -16.88 -1.20 -11.03
C GLY A 37 -17.03 -1.13 -9.50
N ASN A 38 -15.94 -1.34 -8.75
CA ASN A 38 -15.89 -1.02 -7.33
C ASN A 38 -15.28 0.38 -7.16
N GLU A 39 -16.10 1.39 -6.89
CA GLU A 39 -15.63 2.77 -6.71
C GLU A 39 -14.78 2.96 -5.44
N GLN A 40 -14.98 2.10 -4.43
CA GLN A 40 -14.29 2.21 -3.15
C GLN A 40 -12.89 1.60 -3.19
N LEU A 41 -12.70 0.54 -3.99
CA LEU A 41 -11.45 -0.21 -4.03
C LEU A 41 -10.25 0.63 -4.48
N PRO A 42 -10.34 1.48 -5.55
CA PRO A 42 -9.30 2.44 -5.89
C PRO A 42 -8.96 3.40 -4.74
N VAL A 43 -9.96 3.87 -3.99
CA VAL A 43 -9.75 4.76 -2.85
C VAL A 43 -9.01 4.04 -1.72
N VAL A 44 -9.40 2.80 -1.43
CA VAL A 44 -8.73 1.95 -0.43
C VAL A 44 -7.29 1.67 -0.84
N PHE A 45 -7.04 1.31 -2.10
CA PHE A 45 -5.69 1.13 -2.62
C PHE A 45 -4.84 2.38 -2.38
N ALA A 46 -5.39 3.55 -2.72
CA ALA A 46 -4.68 4.81 -2.55
C ALA A 46 -4.37 5.10 -1.07
N ALA A 47 -5.31 4.85 -0.18
CA ALA A 47 -5.16 5.11 1.24
C ALA A 47 -4.06 4.26 1.90
N VAL A 48 -3.86 3.01 1.47
CA VAL A 48 -2.92 2.09 2.12
C VAL A 48 -1.57 1.96 1.41
N ASN A 49 -1.47 2.33 0.13
CA ASN A 49 -0.26 2.15 -0.67
C ASN A 49 0.38 3.45 -1.19
N CYS A 50 -0.36 4.57 -1.23
CA CYS A 50 0.12 5.78 -1.90
C CYS A 50 0.62 6.84 -0.93
N ASP A 51 1.66 7.57 -1.37
CA ASP A 51 2.02 8.85 -0.77
C ASP A 51 1.03 9.95 -1.21
N LEU A 52 0.05 10.24 -0.36
CA LEU A 52 -0.99 11.24 -0.64
C LEU A 52 -0.50 12.70 -0.61
N ARG A 53 0.80 12.94 -0.35
CA ARG A 53 1.41 14.27 -0.57
C ARG A 53 1.63 14.56 -2.06
N PHE A 54 1.61 13.54 -2.90
CA PHE A 54 1.74 13.64 -4.36
C PHE A 54 0.40 13.38 -5.06
N SER A 55 0.34 13.67 -6.35
CA SER A 55 -0.84 13.40 -7.17
C SER A 55 -1.16 11.91 -7.24
N VAL A 56 -2.45 11.59 -7.12
CA VAL A 56 -3.01 10.26 -7.36
C VAL A 56 -3.91 10.35 -8.59
N ALA A 57 -3.63 9.54 -9.60
CA ALA A 57 -4.53 9.36 -10.73
C ALA A 57 -5.38 8.10 -10.49
N MET A 58 -6.71 8.24 -10.52
CA MET A 58 -7.61 7.11 -10.29
C MET A 58 -8.85 7.16 -11.19
N THR A 59 -9.36 5.97 -11.49
CA THR A 59 -10.66 5.76 -12.14
C THR A 59 -11.38 4.62 -11.40
N VAL A 60 -12.60 4.28 -11.83
CA VAL A 60 -13.31 3.08 -11.33
C VAL A 60 -12.62 1.75 -11.68
N GLY A 61 -11.55 1.79 -12.48
CA GLY A 61 -10.81 0.63 -12.96
C GLY A 61 -9.33 0.57 -12.55
N GLY A 62 -8.84 1.52 -11.75
CA GLY A 62 -7.43 1.46 -11.31
C GLY A 62 -6.89 2.74 -10.68
N VAL A 63 -5.66 2.64 -10.18
CA VAL A 63 -4.94 3.72 -9.47
C VAL A 63 -3.49 3.77 -9.92
N ALA A 64 -2.95 4.97 -10.13
CA ALA A 64 -1.52 5.21 -10.27
C ALA A 64 -1.06 6.29 -9.28
N CYS A 65 0.02 6.01 -8.54
CA CYS A 65 0.57 6.91 -7.54
C CYS A 65 2.04 6.59 -7.21
N ILE A 66 2.64 7.39 -6.35
CA ILE A 66 3.94 7.06 -5.74
C ILE A 66 3.73 6.08 -4.60
N PHE A 67 4.44 4.95 -4.66
CA PHE A 67 4.33 3.90 -3.66
C PHE A 67 4.98 4.31 -2.34
N ALA A 68 4.19 4.39 -1.29
CA ALA A 68 4.59 4.58 0.09
C ALA A 68 3.56 3.86 0.98
N PRO A 69 3.71 2.54 1.19
CA PRO A 69 2.74 1.76 1.93
C PRO A 69 2.71 2.17 3.39
N ILE A 70 1.55 2.01 4.03
CA ILE A 70 1.44 2.12 5.48
C ILE A 70 2.46 1.18 6.16
N ALA A 71 2.99 1.60 7.31
CA ALA A 71 3.67 0.65 8.18
C ALA A 71 2.59 -0.32 8.71
N GLY A 72 2.68 -1.60 8.36
CA GLY A 72 1.91 -2.62 9.05
C GLY A 72 2.22 -2.56 10.55
N ASP A 73 1.26 -2.94 11.40
CA ASP A 73 1.42 -2.90 12.85
C ASP A 73 2.71 -3.61 13.27
N THR A 74 3.74 -2.85 13.64
CA THR A 74 4.94 -3.38 14.28
C THR A 74 4.59 -3.70 15.73
N ASN A 75 3.77 -4.73 15.94
CA ASN A 75 3.55 -5.38 17.23
C ASN A 75 3.69 -6.91 17.12
N THR A 76 4.37 -7.40 16.09
CA THR A 76 4.74 -8.83 15.99
C THR A 76 6.16 -8.97 15.44
N ALA A 77 7.11 -8.43 16.18
CA ALA A 77 8.52 -8.82 16.12
C ALA A 77 9.21 -8.45 17.45
N GLY A 78 8.88 -9.22 18.50
CA GLY A 78 9.62 -9.25 19.76
C GLY A 78 8.92 -8.59 20.94
N GLU A 79 8.17 -9.38 21.73
CA GLU A 79 8.28 -9.46 23.20
C GLU A 79 7.26 -10.48 23.75
N GLU A 80 7.69 -11.75 23.84
CA GLU A 80 7.20 -12.63 24.91
C GLU A 80 8.02 -12.30 26.17
N SER A 81 7.37 -11.79 27.22
CA SER A 81 7.50 -12.30 28.60
C SER A 81 6.78 -11.41 29.64
N ASN A 82 5.69 -12.00 30.15
CA ASN A 82 5.38 -12.15 31.57
C ASN A 82 5.03 -10.90 32.42
N GLY A 83 3.74 -10.79 32.77
CA GLY A 83 3.24 -9.88 33.81
C GLY A 83 2.03 -10.48 34.51
N THR A 84 2.28 -11.20 35.60
CA THR A 84 1.30 -11.78 36.53
C THR A 84 0.22 -10.78 36.95
N LYS A 85 -1.05 -11.13 36.71
CA LYS A 85 -2.22 -10.47 37.29
C LYS A 85 -2.27 -10.79 38.78
N LYS A 86 -2.14 -9.77 39.64
CA LYS A 86 -2.37 -9.90 41.08
C LYS A 86 -3.63 -9.11 41.43
N GLU A 87 -4.65 -9.85 41.86
CA GLU A 87 -5.81 -9.35 42.62
C GLU A 87 -5.40 -9.03 44.06
#